data_AF-A0A7C3P9V0-F1
#
_entry.id   AF-A0A7C3P9V0-F1
#
_cell.length_a   1.000
_cell.length_b   1.000
_cell.length_c   1.000
_cell.angle_alpha   90.00
_cell.angle_beta   90.00
_cell.angle_gamma   90.00
#
_symmetry.space_group_name_H-M   'P 1'
#
loop_
_entity.id
_entity.type
_entity.pdbx_description
1 polymer ?
#
loop_
_entity_poly.entity_id
_entity_poly.type
_entity_poly.pdbx_seq_one_letter_code
_entity_poly.pdbx_strand_id
1 'polypeptide(L)'
;MEVRRRTKVDRSVLLTLLALLLLLPPLDLVSAAPRTRLSVAAGPEGAELLPLGEGLARLIARSLPDVEATAETTPSFVDAALRIGEKRADLAFLGSTIAYQAARGEGAFQGRRVPLRTLAPLFYPYRREYVEWITEARRPETRTRRIAQAVARISAGRSEPT
;
A
#
# COMPACT_ATOMS: atom_id res chain seq x y z
N MET A 1 -36.41 -41.65 55.48
CA MET A 1 -34.97 -41.94 55.35
C MET A 1 -34.68 -42.20 53.88
N GLU A 2 -34.00 -41.26 53.24
CA GLU A 2 -33.77 -41.21 51.78
C GLU A 2 -32.66 -42.17 51.36
N VAL A 3 -32.98 -43.12 50.46
CA VAL A 3 -32.02 -44.10 49.96
C VAL A 3 -31.24 -43.51 48.79
N ARG A 4 -30.00 -43.09 49.07
CA ARG A 4 -29.04 -42.53 48.11
C ARG A 4 -28.61 -43.62 47.09
N ARG A 5 -29.25 -43.67 45.91
CA ARG A 5 -28.80 -44.55 44.81
C ARG A 5 -27.49 -44.02 44.23
N ARG A 6 -26.38 -44.68 44.54
CA ARG A 6 -25.12 -44.51 43.77
C ARG A 6 -25.31 -45.19 42.42
N THR A 7 -25.43 -44.42 41.35
CA THR A 7 -25.37 -44.93 39.98
C THR A 7 -23.96 -45.52 39.76
N LYS A 8 -23.86 -46.83 39.55
CA LYS A 8 -22.62 -47.48 39.10
C LYS A 8 -22.39 -47.04 37.65
N VAL A 9 -21.45 -46.14 37.43
CA VAL A 9 -20.98 -45.82 36.08
C VAL A 9 -20.11 -46.98 35.61
N ASP A 10 -20.48 -47.60 34.51
CA ASP A 10 -19.78 -48.76 33.97
C ASP A 10 -18.37 -48.36 33.50
N ARG A 11 -17.38 -49.21 33.82
CA ARG A 11 -15.97 -48.95 33.47
C ARG A 11 -15.78 -48.81 31.97
N SER A 12 -16.57 -49.54 31.18
CA SER A 12 -16.62 -49.42 29.72
C SER A 12 -17.02 -47.99 29.31
N VAL A 13 -18.08 -47.43 29.89
CA VAL A 13 -18.53 -46.05 29.63
C VAL A 13 -17.46 -45.01 29.97
N LEU A 14 -16.75 -45.23 31.09
CA LEU A 14 -15.65 -44.35 31.49
C LEU A 14 -14.47 -44.42 30.50
N LEU A 15 -14.17 -45.61 29.99
CA LEU A 15 -13.10 -45.82 29.00
C LEU A 15 -13.49 -45.27 27.63
N THR A 16 -14.75 -45.37 27.20
CA THR A 16 -15.21 -44.76 25.94
C THR A 16 -15.16 -43.24 26.01
N LEU A 17 -15.57 -42.64 27.13
CA LEU A 17 -15.49 -41.20 27.32
C LEU A 17 -14.04 -40.69 27.33
N LEU A 18 -13.13 -41.43 27.96
CA LEU A 18 -11.71 -41.08 27.97
C LEU A 18 -11.05 -41.24 26.59
N ALA A 19 -11.39 -42.30 25.84
CA ALA A 19 -10.91 -42.48 24.47
C ALA A 19 -11.44 -41.39 23.52
N LEU A 20 -12.69 -40.97 23.70
CA LEU A 20 -13.27 -39.84 22.96
C LEU A 20 -12.60 -38.51 23.31
N LEU A 21 -12.18 -38.34 24.57
CA LEU A 21 -11.42 -37.17 25.03
C LEU A 21 -9.99 -37.14 24.46
N LEU A 22 -9.37 -38.31 24.28
CA LEU A 22 -8.02 -38.45 23.71
C LEU A 22 -8.00 -38.35 22.18
N LEU A 23 -9.13 -38.56 21.50
CA LEU A 23 -9.28 -38.36 20.06
C LEU A 23 -9.57 -36.90 19.67
N LEU A 24 -9.82 -36.02 20.64
CA LEU A 24 -9.98 -34.59 20.37
C LEU A 24 -8.60 -34.00 20.06
N PRO A 25 -8.41 -33.39 18.87
CA PRO A 25 -7.15 -32.69 18.58
C PRO A 25 -6.94 -31.59 19.63
N PRO A 26 -5.69 -31.31 20.05
CA PRO A 26 -5.42 -30.20 20.94
C PRO A 26 -6.03 -28.95 20.32
N LEU A 27 -6.96 -28.31 21.03
CA LEU A 27 -7.39 -26.97 20.66
C LEU A 27 -6.19 -26.07 20.89
N ASP A 28 -5.45 -25.76 19.83
CA ASP A 28 -4.43 -24.73 19.83
C ASP A 28 -5.10 -23.39 20.14
N LEU A 29 -5.22 -23.05 21.42
CA LEU A 29 -5.67 -21.75 21.92
C LEU A 29 -4.58 -20.68 21.75
N VAL A 30 -3.85 -20.72 20.63
CA VAL A 30 -3.02 -19.59 20.21
C VAL A 30 -3.98 -18.55 19.65
N SER A 31 -4.46 -17.68 20.53
CA SER A 31 -5.06 -16.42 20.13
C SER A 31 -3.94 -15.56 19.53
N ALA A 32 -3.76 -15.67 18.21
CA ALA A 32 -2.98 -14.69 17.49
C ALA A 32 -3.70 -13.34 17.65
N ALA A 33 -3.03 -12.36 18.25
CA ALA A 33 -3.55 -11.00 18.31
C ALA A 33 -3.98 -10.56 16.89
N PRO A 34 -5.13 -9.88 16.73
CA PRO A 34 -5.61 -9.48 15.42
C PRO A 34 -4.59 -8.56 14.76
N ARG A 35 -3.86 -9.10 13.76
CA ARG A 35 -2.90 -8.32 12.98
C ARG A 35 -3.64 -7.38 12.04
N THR A 36 -3.25 -6.11 12.06
CA THR A 36 -3.76 -5.12 11.11
C THR A 36 -3.12 -5.40 9.76
N ARG A 37 -3.94 -5.60 8.72
CA ARG A 37 -3.45 -5.77 7.35
C ARG A 37 -3.55 -4.45 6.61
N LEU A 38 -2.45 -4.04 5.99
CA LEU A 38 -2.38 -2.87 5.12
C LEU A 38 -2.08 -3.28 3.68
N SER A 39 -2.85 -2.76 2.75
CA SER A 39 -2.61 -2.92 1.32
C SER A 39 -2.05 -1.63 0.71
N VAL A 40 -0.99 -1.79 -0.08
CA VAL A 40 -0.28 -0.72 -0.78
C VAL A 40 -0.47 -0.88 -2.29
N ALA A 41 -1.36 -0.09 -2.88
CA ALA A 41 -1.58 -0.06 -4.33
C ALA A 41 -0.40 0.64 -5.03
N ALA A 42 0.43 -0.14 -5.72
CA ALA A 42 1.67 0.34 -6.33
C ALA A 42 1.54 0.74 -7.81
N GLY A 43 0.37 0.53 -8.42
CA GLY A 43 0.11 0.87 -9.83
C GLY A 43 0.17 -0.35 -10.77
N PRO A 44 0.16 -0.12 -12.10
CA PRO A 44 0.20 -1.18 -13.10
C PRO A 44 1.47 -2.02 -13.05
N GLU A 45 1.36 -3.25 -13.53
CA GLU A 45 2.53 -4.11 -13.75
C GLU A 45 3.57 -3.38 -14.61
N GLY A 46 4.84 -3.53 -14.22
CA GLY A 46 5.94 -2.81 -14.86
C GLY A 46 6.08 -1.33 -14.44
N ALA A 47 5.19 -0.80 -13.60
CA ALA A 47 5.42 0.50 -12.98
C ALA A 47 6.69 0.45 -12.12
N GLU A 48 7.53 1.47 -12.26
CA GLU A 48 8.75 1.67 -11.46
C GLU A 48 8.47 1.71 -9.93
N LEU A 49 7.20 1.86 -9.56
CA LEU A 49 6.72 2.02 -8.20
C LEU A 49 6.45 0.68 -7.48
N LEU A 50 6.36 -0.46 -8.20
CA LEU A 50 6.11 -1.76 -7.55
C LEU A 50 7.22 -2.18 -6.57
N PRO A 51 8.53 -2.12 -6.93
CA PRO A 51 9.60 -2.40 -5.98
C PRO A 51 9.61 -1.44 -4.78
N LEU A 52 9.21 -0.18 -5.00
CA LEU A 52 9.08 0.81 -3.92
C LEU A 52 7.93 0.45 -2.98
N GLY A 53 6.79 0.00 -3.51
CA GLY A 53 5.68 -0.49 -2.71
C GLY A 53 6.05 -1.70 -1.89
N GLU A 54 6.74 -2.68 -2.46
CA GLU A 54 7.22 -3.84 -1.71
C GLU A 54 8.24 -3.45 -0.63
N GLY A 55 9.15 -2.51 -0.95
CA GLY A 55 10.09 -1.96 0.00
C GLY A 55 9.40 -1.30 1.19
N LEU A 56 8.37 -0.49 0.91
CA LEU A 56 7.54 0.17 1.92
C LEU A 56 6.77 -0.85 2.76
N ALA A 57 6.15 -1.85 2.15
CA ALA A 57 5.44 -2.92 2.85
C ALA A 57 6.37 -3.68 3.81
N ARG A 58 7.57 -4.04 3.34
CA ARG A 58 8.60 -4.67 4.20
C ARG A 58 9.07 -3.74 5.32
N LEU A 59 9.18 -2.44 5.06
CA LEU A 59 9.55 -1.45 6.08
C LEU A 59 8.46 -1.34 7.16
N ILE A 60 7.19 -1.27 6.77
CA ILE A 60 6.05 -1.23 7.69
C ILE A 60 6.06 -2.47 8.59
N ALA A 61 6.14 -3.66 8.00
CA ALA A 61 6.14 -4.93 8.74
C ALA A 61 7.31 -5.04 9.75
N ARG A 62 8.48 -4.47 9.42
CA ARG A 62 9.62 -4.42 10.35
C ARG A 62 9.48 -3.35 11.44
N SER A 63 8.77 -2.27 11.15
CA SER A 63 8.66 -1.11 12.04
C SER A 63 7.46 -1.20 12.99
N LEU A 64 6.44 -1.98 12.61
CA LEU A 64 5.18 -2.13 13.33
C LEU A 64 4.90 -3.63 13.57
N PRO A 65 5.09 -4.15 14.79
CA PRO A 65 5.09 -5.59 15.08
C PRO A 65 3.73 -6.29 14.85
N ASP A 66 2.63 -5.53 14.90
CA ASP A 66 1.26 -6.04 14.74
C ASP A 66 0.63 -5.66 13.39
N VAL A 67 1.45 -5.22 12.43
CA VAL A 67 1.00 -4.80 11.11
C VAL A 67 1.64 -5.66 10.02
N GLU A 68 0.79 -6.32 9.25
CA GLU A 68 1.17 -6.96 8.00
C GLU A 68 0.90 -5.96 6.86
N ALA A 69 1.87 -5.79 5.96
CA ALA A 69 1.68 -4.93 4.80
C ALA A 69 2.05 -5.67 3.52
N THR A 70 1.26 -5.47 2.46
CA THR A 70 1.46 -6.07 1.15
C THR A 70 1.38 -5.02 0.06
N ALA A 71 2.27 -5.09 -0.92
CA ALA A 71 2.16 -4.31 -2.13
C ALA A 71 1.36 -5.08 -3.18
N GLU A 72 0.49 -4.39 -3.91
CA GLU A 72 -0.33 -4.97 -4.95
C GLU A 72 -0.29 -4.15 -6.23
N THR A 73 -0.45 -4.83 -7.36
CA THR A 73 -0.61 -4.21 -8.67
C THR A 73 -2.06 -3.84 -8.92
N THR A 74 -2.27 -2.79 -9.70
CA THR A 74 -3.60 -2.32 -10.11
C THR A 74 -3.62 -2.09 -11.62
N PRO A 75 -4.74 -2.27 -12.34
CA PRO A 75 -4.75 -2.11 -13.80
C PRO A 75 -4.28 -0.72 -14.27
N SER A 76 -4.50 0.31 -13.46
CA SER A 76 -3.99 1.66 -13.69
C SER A 76 -3.79 2.43 -12.38
N PHE A 77 -3.22 3.63 -12.46
CA PHE A 77 -3.18 4.57 -11.32
C PHE A 77 -4.56 5.15 -10.97
N VAL A 78 -5.50 5.16 -11.92
CA VAL A 78 -6.90 5.51 -11.64
C VAL A 78 -7.51 4.44 -10.73
N ASP A 79 -7.30 3.17 -11.05
CA ASP A 79 -7.77 2.05 -10.23
C ASP A 79 -7.12 2.03 -8.85
N ALA A 80 -5.83 2.38 -8.74
CA ALA A 80 -5.17 2.54 -7.44
C ALA A 80 -5.88 3.59 -6.57
N ALA A 81 -6.23 4.75 -7.14
CA ALA A 81 -6.97 5.77 -6.41
C ALA A 81 -8.40 5.31 -6.05
N LEU A 82 -9.11 4.64 -6.97
CA LEU A 82 -10.43 4.10 -6.69
C LEU A 82 -10.42 3.06 -5.55
N ARG A 83 -9.41 2.19 -5.50
CA ARG A 83 -9.25 1.23 -4.40
C ARG A 83 -9.10 1.88 -3.03
N ILE A 84 -8.46 3.05 -2.93
CA ILE A 84 -8.45 3.84 -1.69
C ILE A 84 -9.88 4.26 -1.30
N GLY A 85 -10.64 4.80 -2.26
CA GLY A 85 -12.02 5.23 -2.04
C GLY A 85 -12.95 4.07 -1.66
N GLU A 86 -12.69 2.88 -2.21
CA GLU A 86 -13.41 1.63 -1.91
C GLU A 86 -12.93 0.92 -0.63
N LYS A 87 -11.90 1.46 0.03
CA LYS A 87 -11.23 0.83 1.20
C LYS A 87 -10.70 -0.58 0.90
N ARG A 88 -10.30 -0.83 -0.34
CA ARG A 88 -9.61 -2.06 -0.77
C ARG A 88 -8.08 -1.92 -0.71
N ALA A 89 -7.60 -0.67 -0.71
CA ALA A 89 -6.22 -0.33 -0.42
C ALA A 89 -6.19 0.75 0.67
N ASP A 90 -5.12 0.75 1.47
CA ASP A 90 -4.90 1.71 2.56
C ASP A 90 -3.92 2.81 2.15
N LEU A 91 -2.95 2.45 1.32
CA LEU A 91 -1.94 3.33 0.77
C LEU A 91 -1.88 3.17 -0.76
N ALA A 92 -1.53 4.24 -1.46
CA ALA A 92 -1.33 4.19 -2.91
C ALA A 92 -0.21 5.13 -3.34
N PHE A 93 0.58 4.69 -4.32
CA PHE A 93 1.45 5.59 -5.06
C PHE A 93 0.66 6.19 -6.22
N LEU A 94 0.55 7.52 -6.25
CA LEU A 94 -0.19 8.24 -7.28
C LEU A 94 0.66 9.39 -7.83
N GLY A 95 0.56 9.61 -9.14
CA GLY A 95 1.01 10.87 -9.73
C GLY A 95 0.16 12.04 -9.24
N SER A 96 0.75 13.23 -9.13
CA SER A 96 0.08 14.44 -8.65
C SER A 96 -1.20 14.77 -9.42
N THR A 97 -1.19 14.61 -10.75
CA THR A 97 -2.37 14.82 -11.60
C THR A 97 -3.51 13.86 -11.26
N ILE A 98 -3.23 12.58 -11.05
CA ILE A 98 -4.25 11.58 -10.70
C ILE A 98 -4.82 11.87 -9.31
N ALA A 99 -3.95 12.15 -8.32
CA ALA A 99 -4.38 12.51 -6.98
C ALA A 99 -5.27 13.76 -6.98
N TYR A 100 -4.89 14.79 -7.75
CA TYR A 100 -5.68 16.02 -7.90
C TYR A 100 -7.06 15.74 -8.51
N GLN A 101 -7.09 15.06 -9.66
CA GLN A 101 -8.35 14.74 -10.35
C GLN A 101 -9.27 13.87 -9.48
N ALA A 102 -8.72 12.88 -8.79
CA ALA A 102 -9.45 12.02 -7.88
C ALA A 102 -10.07 12.79 -6.70
N ALA A 103 -9.30 13.70 -6.09
CA ALA A 103 -9.79 14.53 -4.98
C ALA A 103 -10.91 15.50 -5.42
N ARG A 104 -10.85 16.00 -6.67
CA ARG A 104 -11.85 16.94 -7.20
C ARG A 104 -13.03 16.27 -7.88
N GLY A 105 -12.89 15.01 -8.28
CA GLY A 105 -13.89 14.27 -9.06
C GLY A 105 -13.90 14.72 -10.52
N GLU A 106 -12.71 14.91 -11.10
CA GLU A 106 -12.47 15.40 -12.46
C GLU A 106 -11.82 14.31 -13.32
N GLY A 107 -11.78 14.52 -14.65
CA GLY A 107 -11.07 13.65 -15.58
C GLY A 107 -11.57 12.20 -15.57
N ALA A 108 -10.75 11.24 -15.13
CA ALA A 108 -11.19 9.85 -15.01
C ALA A 108 -12.17 9.60 -13.84
N PHE A 109 -12.39 10.60 -12.98
CA PHE A 109 -13.19 10.53 -11.76
C PHE A 109 -14.46 11.39 -11.82
N GLN A 110 -14.97 11.72 -13.03
CA GLN A 110 -16.12 12.63 -13.20
C GLN A 110 -17.30 12.27 -12.28
N GLY A 111 -17.68 13.22 -11.44
CA GLY A 111 -18.81 13.07 -10.51
C GLY A 111 -18.54 12.16 -9.31
N ARG A 112 -17.33 11.60 -9.17
CA ARG A 112 -16.94 10.72 -8.07
C ARG A 112 -15.64 11.19 -7.42
N ARG A 113 -15.75 11.94 -6.33
CA ARG A 113 -14.59 12.30 -5.50
C ARG A 113 -14.09 11.10 -4.70
N VAL A 114 -12.78 10.94 -4.63
CA VAL A 114 -12.09 9.96 -3.81
C VAL A 114 -11.51 10.68 -2.57
N PRO A 115 -11.83 10.23 -1.34
CA PRO A 115 -11.35 10.87 -0.11
C PRO A 115 -9.90 10.47 0.19
N LEU A 116 -8.95 11.06 -0.53
CA LEU A 116 -7.52 10.82 -0.40
C LEU A 116 -6.78 11.95 0.34
N ARG A 117 -5.68 11.59 1.01
CA ARG A 117 -4.73 12.53 1.63
C ARG A 117 -3.31 12.15 1.24
N THR A 118 -2.53 13.14 0.83
CA THR A 118 -1.10 12.94 0.52
C THR A 118 -0.31 12.82 1.81
N LEU A 119 0.42 11.71 1.97
CA LEU A 119 1.32 11.49 3.11
C LEU A 119 2.71 12.06 2.87
N ALA A 120 3.30 11.79 1.70
CA ALA A 120 4.62 12.25 1.33
C ALA A 120 4.75 12.43 -0.20
N PRO A 121 5.35 13.52 -0.67
CA PRO A 121 5.83 13.61 -2.04
C PRO A 121 7.14 12.82 -2.18
N LEU A 122 7.21 11.87 -3.11
CA LEU A 122 8.38 11.00 -3.28
C LEU A 122 9.32 11.46 -4.39
N PHE A 123 8.76 12.10 -5.43
CA PHE A 123 9.49 12.53 -6.60
C PHE A 123 9.02 13.90 -7.05
N TYR A 124 9.98 14.79 -7.29
CA TYR A 124 9.79 15.99 -8.09
C TYR A 124 10.84 15.95 -9.21
N PRO A 125 10.56 15.29 -10.37
CA PRO A 125 11.52 15.26 -11.45
C PRO A 125 11.48 16.59 -12.20
N TYR A 126 12.41 17.49 -11.88
CA TYR A 126 12.58 18.80 -12.54
C TYR A 126 12.94 18.73 -14.03
N ARG A 127 12.97 17.51 -14.61
CA ARG A 127 13.32 17.26 -16.01
C ARG A 127 12.38 18.03 -16.94
N ARG A 128 11.09 18.10 -16.60
CA ARG A 128 10.10 18.80 -17.42
C ARG A 128 10.33 20.30 -17.40
N GLU A 129 10.60 20.87 -16.24
CA GLU A 129 10.89 22.28 -16.02
C GLU A 129 12.16 22.70 -16.77
N TYR A 130 13.21 21.86 -16.78
CA TYR A 130 14.39 22.09 -17.61
C TYR A 130 14.06 22.07 -19.10
N VAL A 131 13.24 21.11 -19.57
CA VAL A 131 12.85 21.01 -20.98
C VAL A 131 11.97 22.18 -21.42
N GLU A 132 10.99 22.59 -20.62
CA GLU A 132 10.14 23.77 -20.87
C GLU A 132 11.00 25.04 -20.88
N TRP A 133 11.84 25.23 -19.86
CA TRP A 133 12.78 26.35 -19.81
C TRP A 133 13.70 26.40 -21.04
N ILE A 134 14.21 25.26 -21.52
CA ILE A 134 15.02 25.23 -22.75
C ILE A 134 14.16 25.58 -23.97
N THR A 135 12.99 24.95 -24.14
CA THR A 135 12.19 25.05 -25.37
C THR A 135 11.47 26.38 -25.54
N GLU A 136 11.11 27.08 -24.46
CA GLU A 136 10.49 28.41 -24.48
C GLU A 136 11.41 29.52 -25.02
N ALA A 137 12.73 29.30 -25.08
CA ALA A 137 13.65 30.28 -25.63
C ALA A 137 13.41 30.45 -27.15
N ARG A 138 12.96 31.65 -27.54
CA ARG A 138 12.71 32.02 -28.95
C ARG A 138 13.96 31.96 -29.83
N ARG A 139 15.10 32.38 -29.27
CA ARG A 139 16.40 32.44 -29.98
C ARG A 139 17.13 31.09 -29.90
N PRO A 140 17.60 30.52 -31.01
CA PRO A 140 18.37 29.27 -31.02
C PRO A 140 19.60 29.31 -30.11
N GLU A 141 20.32 30.44 -30.07
CA GLU A 141 21.52 30.63 -29.26
C GLU A 141 21.20 30.55 -27.76
N THR A 142 20.04 31.06 -27.36
CA THR A 142 19.55 30.96 -25.98
C THR A 142 19.20 29.51 -25.62
N ARG A 143 18.64 28.72 -26.55
CA ARG A 143 18.39 27.28 -26.30
C ARG A 143 19.69 26.54 -26.06
N THR A 144 20.69 26.74 -26.91
CA THR A 144 22.03 26.14 -26.77
C THR A 144 22.67 26.50 -25.44
N ARG A 145 22.60 27.77 -25.03
CA ARG A 145 23.10 28.21 -23.73
C ARG A 145 22.34 27.56 -22.57
N ARG A 146 21.01 27.46 -22.64
CA ARG A 146 20.18 26.82 -21.60
C ARG A 146 20.47 25.32 -21.49
N ILE A 147 20.76 24.62 -22.59
CA ILE A 147 21.20 23.21 -22.56
C ILE A 147 22.49 23.07 -21.75
N ALA A 148 23.51 23.88 -22.05
CA ALA A 148 24.77 23.84 -21.31
C ALA A 148 24.58 24.16 -19.81
N GLN A 149 23.73 25.14 -19.49
CA GLN A 149 23.39 25.50 -18.12
C GLN A 149 22.61 24.39 -17.39
N ALA A 150 21.69 23.70 -18.08
CA ALA A 150 20.95 22.59 -17.51
C ALA A 150 21.88 21.43 -17.15
N VAL A 151 22.78 21.04 -18.07
CA VAL A 151 23.78 20.00 -17.82
C VAL A 151 24.64 20.36 -16.60
N ALA A 152 25.20 21.57 -16.56
CA ALA A 152 26.05 22.02 -15.45
C ALA A 152 25.30 22.03 -14.10
N ARG A 153 24.03 22.43 -14.08
CA ARG A 153 23.21 22.48 -12.86
C ARG A 153 22.80 21.09 -12.38
N ILE A 154 22.36 20.23 -13.29
CA ILE A 154 22.01 18.84 -13.00
C ILE A 154 23.23 18.10 -12.45
N SER A 155 24.40 18.27 -13.06
CA SER A 155 25.65 17.69 -12.56
C SER A 155 26.05 18.22 -11.18
N ALA A 156 25.62 19.43 -10.81
CA ALA A 156 25.82 20.01 -9.48
C ALA A 156 24.71 19.64 -8.48
N GLY A 157 23.78 18.75 -8.84
CA GLY A 157 22.65 18.34 -7.99
C GLY A 157 21.57 19.41 -7.82
N ARG A 158 21.56 20.45 -8.67
CA ARG A 158 20.55 21.51 -8.60
C ARG A 158 19.25 21.07 -9.26
N SER A 159 18.20 21.21 -8.47
CA SER A 159 16.84 20.84 -8.78
C SER A 159 16.20 21.76 -9.82
N GLU A 160 16.23 23.08 -9.68
CA GLU A 160 15.44 23.98 -10.52
C GLU A 160 16.25 24.78 -11.57
N PRO A 161 15.61 25.21 -12.69
CA PRO A 161 16.23 26.09 -13.68
C PRO A 161 16.44 27.54 -13.17
N THR A 162 15.88 27.90 -12.02
CA THR A 162 15.95 29.22 -11.36
C THR A 162 16.59 29.14 -9.99
#